data_AF-A0AAE0BUH0-F1
#
_entry.id   AF-A0AAE0BUH0-F1
#
_cell.length_a   1.000
_cell.length_b   1.000
_cell.length_c   1.000
_cell.angle_alpha   90.00
_cell.angle_beta   90.00
_cell.angle_gamma   90.00
#
_symmetry.space_group_name_H-M   'P 1'
#
loop_
_entity.id
_entity.type
_entity.pdbx_description
1 polymer ?
#
loop_
_entity_poly.entity_id
_entity_poly.type
_entity_poly.pdbx_seq_one_letter_code
_entity_poly.pdbx_strand_id
1 'polypeptide(L)'
;MGVRQMSEELSSKIAAALVRTELADDRGYLQQDPRNTMWRELIAGQVPEVAKLPLEDDLSPISEELNMAYASHEIVAEFMEETLAWMAGEREIGQSTGGVAKS
;
A
#
# COMPACT_ATOMS: atom_id res chain seq x y z
N MET A 1 -16.83 -23.36 -12.30
CA MET A 1 -17.35 -22.37 -11.33
C MET A 1 -17.13 -21.00 -11.93
N GLY A 2 -18.20 -20.27 -12.25
CA GLY A 2 -18.06 -18.93 -12.82
C GLY A 2 -17.61 -17.95 -11.75
N VAL A 3 -16.51 -17.24 -12.00
CA VAL A 3 -16.09 -16.09 -11.19
C VAL A 3 -17.27 -15.13 -11.17
N ARG A 4 -17.89 -14.93 -10.00
CA ARG A 4 -18.88 -13.85 -9.83
C ARG A 4 -18.10 -12.54 -9.96
N GLN A 5 -18.05 -12.00 -11.18
CA GLN A 5 -17.52 -10.66 -11.39
C GLN A 5 -18.33 -9.69 -10.52
N MET A 6 -17.62 -8.89 -9.73
CA MET A 6 -18.20 -7.78 -9.00
C MET A 6 -18.83 -6.82 -10.00
N SER A 7 -20.07 -6.37 -9.75
CA SER A 7 -20.69 -5.37 -10.62
C SER A 7 -19.95 -4.05 -10.53
N GLU A 8 -19.94 -3.29 -11.62
CA GLU A 8 -19.32 -1.96 -11.67
C GLU A 8 -19.92 -1.01 -10.61
N GLU A 9 -21.23 -1.12 -10.38
CA GLU A 9 -21.92 -0.36 -9.34
C GLU A 9 -21.40 -0.70 -7.94
N LEU A 10 -21.21 -1.99 -7.63
CA LEU A 10 -20.69 -2.42 -6.33
C LEU A 10 -19.22 -2.00 -6.17
N SER A 11 -18.42 -2.13 -7.23
CA SER A 11 -17.04 -1.64 -7.28
C SER A 11 -16.96 -0.15 -6.96
N SER A 12 -17.80 0.67 -7.59
CA SER A 12 -17.86 2.11 -7.38
C SER A 12 -18.29 2.47 -5.95
N LYS A 13 -19.28 1.75 -5.39
CA LYS A 13 -19.70 1.92 -3.99
C LYS A 13 -18.56 1.63 -3.01
N ILE A 14 -17.79 0.57 -3.26
CA ILE A 14 -16.66 0.17 -2.44
C ILE A 14 -15.53 1.20 -2.53
N ALA A 15 -15.17 1.65 -3.74
CA ALA A 15 -14.17 2.70 -3.95
C ALA A 15 -14.55 3.99 -3.21
N ALA A 16 -15.81 4.41 -3.31
CA ALA A 16 -16.30 5.58 -2.59
C ALA A 16 -16.32 5.36 -1.06
N ALA A 17 -16.55 4.13 -0.59
CA ALA A 17 -16.48 3.80 0.83
C ALA A 17 -15.05 3.90 1.37
N LEU A 18 -14.05 3.41 0.63
CA LEU A 18 -12.63 3.50 0.97
C LEU A 18 -12.18 4.95 1.23
N VAL A 19 -12.66 5.89 0.41
CA VAL A 19 -12.38 7.32 0.58
C VAL A 19 -13.12 7.89 1.80
N ARG A 20 -14.40 7.54 1.97
CA ARG A 20 -15.19 8.00 3.13
C ARG A 20 -14.68 7.49 4.47
N THR A 21 -14.04 6.33 4.50
CA THR A 21 -13.45 5.73 5.70
C THR A 21 -12.00 6.16 5.92
N GLU A 22 -11.50 7.14 5.16
CA GLU A 22 -10.14 7.67 5.23
C GLU A 22 -9.04 6.59 5.04
N LEU A 23 -9.39 5.46 4.41
CA LEU A 23 -8.41 4.44 4.03
C LEU A 23 -7.70 4.85 2.74
N ALA A 24 -8.42 5.51 1.84
CA ALA A 24 -7.89 6.14 0.64
C ALA A 24 -8.12 7.67 0.67
N ASP A 25 -7.24 8.44 0.03
CA ASP A 25 -7.46 9.86 -0.19
C ASP A 25 -8.35 10.15 -1.42
N ASP A 26 -8.61 11.44 -1.66
CA ASP A 26 -9.37 11.93 -2.81
C ASP A 26 -8.72 11.64 -4.17
N ARG A 27 -7.42 11.30 -4.16
CA ARG A 27 -6.64 10.90 -5.33
C ARG A 27 -6.55 9.38 -5.48
N GLY A 28 -7.14 8.61 -4.55
CA GLY A 28 -7.19 7.15 -4.58
C GLY A 28 -5.95 6.46 -4.01
N TYR A 29 -5.10 7.17 -3.29
CA TYR A 29 -3.93 6.59 -2.63
C TYR A 29 -4.27 6.06 -1.25
N LEU A 30 -3.80 4.86 -0.93
CA LEU A 30 -3.97 4.26 0.39
C LEU A 30 -3.08 4.99 1.41
N GLN A 31 -3.68 5.39 2.52
CA GLN A 31 -3.00 6.11 3.61
C GLN A 31 -2.45 5.17 4.68
N GLN A 32 -2.94 3.94 4.72
CA GLN A 32 -2.62 2.94 5.72
C GLN A 32 -2.47 1.58 5.06
N ASP A 33 -1.69 0.71 5.69
CA ASP A 33 -1.48 -0.65 5.22
C ASP A 33 -2.80 -1.45 5.31
N PRO A 34 -3.36 -1.91 4.17
CA PRO A 34 -4.58 -2.71 4.16
C PRO A 34 -4.44 -4.04 4.90
N ARG A 35 -3.21 -4.56 5.08
CA ARG A 35 -2.91 -5.79 5.85
C ARG A 35 -3.05 -5.60 7.36
N ASN A 36 -2.90 -4.36 7.83
CA ASN A 36 -2.91 -4.00 9.24
C ASN A 36 -4.16 -3.20 9.65
N THR A 37 -5.16 -3.11 8.77
CA THR A 37 -6.38 -2.33 9.00
C THR A 37 -7.64 -3.18 8.91
N MET A 38 -8.67 -2.79 9.67
CA MET A 38 -10.01 -3.37 9.68
C MET A 38 -10.88 -2.82 8.53
N TRP A 39 -10.31 -2.70 7.33
CA TRP A 39 -10.97 -2.05 6.20
C TRP A 39 -12.26 -2.76 5.77
N ARG A 40 -12.34 -4.08 5.97
CA ARG A 40 -13.53 -4.87 5.67
C ARG A 40 -14.70 -4.47 6.55
N GLU A 41 -14.50 -4.33 7.86
CA GLU A 41 -15.55 -3.88 8.78
C GLU A 41 -15.96 -2.45 8.49
N LEU A 42 -15.00 -1.58 8.19
CA LEU A 42 -15.25 -0.18 7.84
C LEU A 42 -16.13 -0.06 6.58
N ILE A 43 -15.82 -0.85 5.54
CA ILE A 43 -16.62 -0.86 4.31
C ILE A 43 -17.95 -1.57 4.52
N ALA A 44 -18.02 -2.67 5.28
CA ALA A 44 -19.27 -3.37 5.56
C ALA A 44 -20.29 -2.48 6.28
N GLY A 45 -19.83 -1.55 7.12
CA GLY A 45 -20.67 -0.53 7.75
C GLY A 45 -21.24 0.52 6.78
N GLN A 46 -20.59 0.72 5.63
CA GLN A 46 -20.97 1.71 4.60
C GLN A 46 -21.71 1.07 3.41
N VAL A 47 -21.37 -0.18 3.08
CA VAL A 47 -21.87 -0.93 1.93
C VAL A 47 -22.26 -2.34 2.41
N PRO A 48 -23.49 -2.54 2.89
CA PRO A 48 -23.93 -3.82 3.47
C PRO A 48 -23.90 -5.00 2.49
N GLU A 49 -23.89 -4.70 1.19
CA GLU A 49 -23.76 -5.67 0.10
C GLU A 49 -22.41 -6.42 0.17
N VAL A 50 -21.38 -5.78 0.73
CA VAL A 50 -20.03 -6.31 0.90
C VAL A 50 -19.98 -7.37 1.99
N ALA A 51 -20.80 -7.26 3.04
CA ALA A 51 -20.87 -8.27 4.11
C ALA A 51 -21.37 -9.64 3.62
N LYS A 52 -21.97 -9.70 2.43
CA LYS A 52 -22.44 -10.94 1.78
C LYS A 52 -21.39 -11.56 0.85
N LEU A 53 -20.28 -10.88 0.61
CA LEU A 53 -19.18 -11.38 -0.18
C LEU A 53 -18.28 -12.25 0.71
N PRO A 54 -17.82 -13.42 0.24
CA PRO A 54 -16.82 -14.23 0.93
C PRO A 54 -15.47 -13.53 0.80
N LEU A 55 -15.28 -12.51 1.64
CA LEU A 55 -14.10 -11.68 1.66
C LEU A 55 -13.10 -12.27 2.64
N GLU A 56 -12.27 -13.20 2.15
CA GLU A 56 -11.14 -13.78 2.88
C GLU A 56 -9.86 -12.94 2.74
N ASP A 57 -9.03 -12.92 3.78
CA ASP A 57 -7.69 -12.33 3.73
C ASP A 57 -6.81 -13.06 2.71
N ASP A 58 -6.09 -12.27 1.89
CA ASP A 58 -5.19 -12.73 0.83
C ASP A 58 -5.76 -13.65 -0.26
N LEU A 59 -7.07 -13.92 -0.24
CA LEU A 59 -7.78 -14.74 -1.24
C LEU A 59 -8.84 -13.96 -2.00
N SER A 60 -9.21 -12.78 -1.50
CA SER A 60 -10.15 -11.90 -2.18
C SER A 60 -9.45 -11.08 -3.25
N PRO A 61 -10.00 -10.97 -4.47
CA PRO A 61 -9.44 -10.11 -5.51
C PRO A 61 -9.23 -8.66 -5.04
N ILE A 62 -10.13 -8.14 -4.21
CA ILE A 62 -10.00 -6.79 -3.67
C ILE A 62 -8.82 -6.65 -2.69
N SER A 63 -8.47 -7.70 -1.95
CA SER A 63 -7.32 -7.69 -1.05
C SER A 63 -6.02 -7.64 -1.83
N GLU A 64 -5.94 -8.38 -2.94
CA GLU A 64 -4.80 -8.34 -3.85
C GLU A 64 -4.61 -6.93 -4.42
N GLU A 65 -5.68 -6.30 -4.92
CA GLU A 65 -5.62 -4.94 -5.46
C GLU A 65 -5.20 -3.90 -4.41
N LEU A 66 -5.75 -3.98 -3.20
CA LEU A 66 -5.36 -3.08 -2.10
C LEU A 66 -3.89 -3.30 -1.69
N ASN A 67 -3.47 -4.55 -1.55
CA ASN A 67 -2.09 -4.90 -1.23
C ASN A 67 -1.13 -4.39 -2.31
N MET A 68 -1.48 -4.52 -3.59
CA MET A 68 -0.67 -4.06 -4.72
C MET A 68 -0.59 -2.51 -4.77
N ALA A 69 -1.71 -1.83 -4.47
CA ALA A 69 -1.74 -0.38 -4.37
C ALA A 69 -0.87 0.14 -3.20
N TYR A 70 -0.83 -0.57 -2.07
CA TYR A 70 0.02 -0.20 -0.94
C TYR A 70 1.50 -0.55 -1.17
N ALA A 71 1.81 -1.69 -1.77
CA ALA A 71 3.19 -2.10 -2.08
C ALA A 71 3.92 -1.08 -2.98
N SER A 72 3.18 -0.39 -3.86
CA SER A 72 3.73 0.70 -4.66
C SER A 72 4.21 1.89 -3.81
N HIS A 73 3.57 2.15 -2.67
CA HIS A 73 4.02 3.14 -1.69
C HIS A 73 5.19 2.62 -0.85
N GLU A 74 5.18 1.33 -0.46
CA GLU A 74 6.28 0.72 0.31
C GLU A 74 7.59 0.79 -0.47
N ILE A 75 7.61 0.39 -1.74
CA ILE A 75 8.83 0.40 -2.56
C ILE A 75 9.40 1.82 -2.69
N VAL A 76 8.54 2.82 -2.89
CA VAL A 76 9.00 4.20 -3.06
C VAL A 76 9.48 4.79 -1.74
N ALA A 77 8.78 4.53 -0.63
CA ALA A 77 9.14 5.05 0.68
C ALA A 77 10.39 4.38 1.26
N GLU A 78 10.52 3.05 1.13
CA GLU A 78 11.63 2.26 1.66
C GLU A 78 12.98 2.65 1.06
N PHE A 79 13.01 2.98 -0.24
CA PHE A 79 14.24 3.36 -0.92
C PHE A 79 14.38 4.88 -1.15
N MET A 80 13.48 5.70 -0.60
CA MET A 80 13.50 7.15 -0.84
C MET A 80 14.77 7.78 -0.26
N GLU A 81 15.17 7.38 0.96
CA GLU A 81 16.35 7.95 1.61
C GLU A 81 17.63 7.58 0.86
N GLU A 82 17.81 6.32 0.47
CA GLU A 82 18.96 5.86 -0.31
C GLU A 82 18.97 6.49 -1.70
N THR A 83 17.80 6.63 -2.33
CA THR A 83 17.66 7.28 -3.65
C THR A 83 18.04 8.75 -3.56
N LEU A 84 17.58 9.46 -2.53
CA LEU A 84 17.91 10.86 -2.30
C LEU A 84 19.38 11.04 -1.89
N ALA A 85 19.94 10.15 -1.07
CA ALA A 85 21.36 10.15 -0.72
C ALA A 85 22.26 9.96 -1.96
N TRP A 86 21.87 9.05 -2.85
CA TRP A 86 22.55 8.86 -4.14
C TRP A 86 22.43 10.10 -5.04
N MET A 87 21.24 10.70 -5.17
CA MET A 87 21.02 11.93 -5.97
C MET A 87 21.73 13.16 -5.40
N ALA A 88 21.79 13.29 -4.07
CA ALA A 88 22.49 14.37 -3.37
C ALA A 88 24.02 14.27 -3.53
N GLY A 89 24.53 13.18 -4.09
CA GLY A 89 25.95 12.99 -4.31
C GLY A 89 26.71 12.73 -3.01
N GLU A 90 26.05 12.18 -1.98
CA GLU A 90 26.72 11.68 -0.78
C GLU A 90 27.59 10.47 -1.14
N ARG A 91 28.76 10.78 -1.70
CA ARG A 91 29.88 9.88 -1.78
C ARG A 91 30.51 9.82 -0.39
N GLU A 92 29.97 8.98 0.50
CA GLU A 92 30.84 8.31 1.46
C GLU A 92 31.71 7.29 0.70
N ILE A 93 32.69 7.80 -0.05
CA ILE A 93 33.89 7.04 -0.32
C ILE A 93 34.62 7.00 1.02
N GLY A 94 34.50 5.89 1.73
CA GLY A 94 35.21 5.66 2.98
C GLY A 94 36.68 6.07 2.88
N GLN A 95 37.01 7.22 3.46
CA GLN A 95 38.39 7.58 3.78
C GLN A 95 38.77 6.81 5.04
N SER A 96 39.33 5.61 4.87
CA SER A 96 40.25 5.02 5.84
C SER A 96 41.67 5.26 5.33
N THR A 97 42.13 6.49 5.48
CA THR A 97 43.55 6.87 5.41
C THR A 97 44.29 6.34 6.64
N GLY A 98 44.58 5.05 6.65
CA GLY A 98 45.52 4.42 7.60
C GLY A 98 46.95 4.46 7.06
N GLY A 99 47.53 5.66 6.97
CA GLY A 99 48.97 5.79 6.75
C GLY A 99 49.72 5.35 8.00
N VAL A 100 50.41 4.21 7.96
CA VAL A 100 51.42 3.86 8.96
C VAL A 100 52.78 4.27 8.42
N ALA A 101 53.24 5.45 8.83
CA ALA A 101 54.64 5.84 8.76
C ALA A 101 55.40 5.27 9.97
N LYS A 102 56.42 4.47 9.64
CA LYS A 102 57.65 4.08 10.36
C LYS A 102 57.81 4.41 11.87
N SER A 103 58.28 3.39 12.60
CA SER A 103 59.48 3.49 13.46
C SER A 103 60.30 2.21 13.31
#